data_AF-N4TTI4-F1
#
_entry.id   AF-N4TTI4-F1
#
_cell.length_a   1.000
_cell.length_b   1.000
_cell.length_c   1.000
_cell.angle_alpha   90.00
_cell.angle_beta   90.00
_cell.angle_gamma   90.00
#
_symmetry.space_group_name_H-M   'P 1'
#
loop_
_entity.id
_entity.type
_entity.pdbx_description
1 polymer ?
#
loop_
_entity_poly.entity_id
_entity_poly.type
_entity_poly.pdbx_seq_one_letter_code
_entity_poly.pdbx_strand_id
1 'polypeptide(L)'
;MHFLYSLLATAGLAAAHGYVETGTIEAQTYQFYNPYTDPYMNPVPKRISRPIPGNGPVEDVTSIDMQCNGYTAGGIKGSSPAALHADAKAGSTVNLKWTLWPDSHVGPVITYMARCPDSGCDTWQPGTQKVWFKIQEAGRDGTSNNWATSPLMKSGNSGVNYTIPECIKPGYYLVRHELIALHSASGYPGAQFYPGCHQLKVSGSGSTTPSNLVAFPGAYASTDPGVTYNPYQATTYKIPGPAVFKC
;
A
#
# COMPACT_ATOMS: atom_id res chain seq x y z
N MET A 1 47.15 -15.07 32.79
CA MET A 1 45.73 -15.25 32.39
C MET A 1 45.11 -13.88 32.19
N HIS A 2 44.90 -13.46 30.94
CA HIS A 2 44.11 -12.26 30.62
C HIS A 2 42.91 -12.74 29.82
N PHE A 3 41.72 -12.64 30.40
CA PHE A 3 40.45 -12.91 29.72
C PHE A 3 40.13 -11.69 28.85
N LEU A 4 40.27 -11.85 27.53
CA LEU A 4 39.71 -10.92 26.55
C LEU A 4 38.21 -11.20 26.43
N TYR A 5 37.39 -10.30 26.98
CA TYR A 5 35.94 -10.30 26.76
C TYR A 5 35.65 -9.79 25.35
N SER A 6 35.27 -10.67 24.44
CA SER A 6 34.76 -10.30 23.13
C SER A 6 33.35 -9.72 23.27
N LEU A 7 33.21 -8.41 23.05
CA LEU A 7 31.91 -7.76 22.90
C LEU A 7 31.29 -8.20 21.56
N LEU A 8 30.25 -9.05 21.59
CA LEU A 8 29.41 -9.26 20.41
C LEU A 8 28.55 -8.00 20.21
N ALA A 9 28.93 -7.16 19.25
CA ALA A 9 28.05 -6.13 18.74
C ALA A 9 26.99 -6.78 17.83
N THR A 10 25.77 -6.97 18.34
CA THR A 10 24.61 -7.25 17.50
C THR A 10 24.25 -5.97 16.76
N ALA A 11 24.72 -5.83 15.52
CA ALA A 11 24.22 -4.81 14.62
C ALA A 11 22.73 -5.10 14.36
N GLY A 12 21.85 -4.34 15.02
CA GLY A 12 20.44 -4.35 14.68
C GLY A 12 20.30 -3.90 13.23
N LEU A 13 19.82 -4.77 12.34
CA LEU A 13 19.36 -4.36 11.03
C LEU A 13 18.15 -3.43 11.25
N ALA A 14 18.39 -2.12 11.27
CA ALA A 14 17.31 -1.16 11.13
C ALA A 14 16.74 -1.33 9.72
N ALA A 15 15.57 -1.94 9.61
CA ALA A 15 14.82 -1.94 8.36
C ALA A 15 14.52 -0.48 8.02
N ALA A 16 15.13 0.05 6.97
CA ALA A 16 14.97 1.45 6.61
C ALA A 16 13.62 1.74 5.95
N HIS A 17 12.99 0.72 5.36
CA HIS A 17 11.74 0.84 4.59
C HIS A 17 10.99 -0.50 4.60
N GLY A 18 9.76 -0.56 4.05
CA GLY A 18 8.92 -1.76 4.12
C GLY A 18 7.99 -2.02 2.95
N TYR A 19 7.34 -3.18 2.98
CA TYR A 19 6.33 -3.64 2.02
C TYR A 19 5.34 -4.60 2.71
N VAL A 20 4.24 -4.95 2.03
CA VAL A 20 3.28 -5.96 2.52
C VAL A 20 3.86 -7.36 2.31
N GLU A 21 4.09 -8.11 3.39
CA GLU A 21 4.63 -9.47 3.35
C GLU A 21 3.54 -10.51 3.07
N THR A 22 2.40 -10.39 3.73
CA THR A 22 1.28 -11.33 3.60
C THR A 22 -0.07 -10.62 3.69
N GLY A 23 -1.10 -11.25 3.17
CA GLY A 23 -2.48 -10.84 3.37
C GLY A 23 -3.34 -12.01 3.83
N THR A 24 -4.21 -11.78 4.81
CA THR A 24 -5.19 -12.77 5.27
C THR A 24 -6.56 -12.39 4.74
N ILE A 25 -7.14 -13.25 3.89
CA ILE A 25 -8.39 -13.03 3.15
C ILE A 25 -9.23 -14.30 3.30
N GLU A 26 -10.48 -14.18 3.77
CA GLU A 26 -11.36 -15.33 4.08
C GLU A 26 -10.66 -16.41 4.94
N ALA A 27 -9.93 -15.97 5.97
CA ALA A 27 -9.11 -16.82 6.86
C ALA A 27 -7.93 -17.57 6.19
N GLN A 28 -7.69 -17.37 4.90
CA GLN A 28 -6.53 -17.89 4.19
C GLN A 28 -5.40 -16.86 4.17
N THR A 29 -4.20 -17.28 4.55
CA THR A 29 -2.98 -16.46 4.41
C THR A 29 -2.41 -16.62 3.00
N TYR A 30 -2.17 -15.49 2.35
CA TYR A 30 -1.51 -15.38 1.06
C TYR A 30 -0.16 -14.72 1.25
N GLN A 31 0.90 -15.38 0.81
CA GLN A 31 2.21 -14.76 0.69
C GLN A 31 2.19 -13.77 -0.47
N PHE A 32 2.51 -12.50 -0.20
CA PHE A 32 2.64 -11.47 -1.23
C PHE A 32 4.00 -11.58 -1.91
N TYR A 33 4.14 -10.88 -3.03
CA TYR A 33 5.36 -10.82 -3.81
C TYR A 33 6.49 -10.31 -2.92
N ASN A 34 7.56 -11.10 -2.85
CA ASN A 34 8.74 -10.73 -2.11
C ASN A 34 9.84 -10.31 -3.10
N PRO A 35 10.18 -9.01 -3.15
CA PRO A 35 11.14 -8.48 -4.12
C PRO A 35 12.57 -8.99 -3.91
N TYR A 36 12.87 -9.57 -2.74
CA TYR A 36 14.20 -10.08 -2.39
C TYR A 36 14.35 -11.59 -2.56
N THR A 37 13.25 -12.31 -2.83
CA THR A 37 13.28 -13.77 -3.02
C THR A 37 12.68 -14.21 -4.34
N ASP A 38 11.49 -13.70 -4.70
CA ASP A 38 10.73 -14.21 -5.83
C ASP A 38 11.47 -14.09 -7.18
N PRO A 39 12.20 -13.00 -7.50
CA PRO A 39 13.00 -12.89 -8.72
C PRO A 39 14.10 -13.95 -8.88
N TYR A 40 14.54 -14.55 -7.77
CA TYR A 40 15.67 -15.47 -7.73
C TYR A 40 15.25 -16.94 -7.62
N MET A 41 13.94 -17.21 -7.64
CA MET A 41 13.38 -18.57 -7.58
C MET A 41 13.12 -19.14 -8.98
N ASN A 42 13.21 -20.46 -9.12
CA ASN A 42 12.87 -21.18 -10.35
C ASN A 42 12.03 -22.45 -10.04
N PRO A 43 10.76 -22.52 -10.46
CA PRO A 43 10.01 -21.46 -11.16
C PRO A 43 9.70 -20.26 -10.25
N VAL A 44 9.51 -19.08 -10.84
CA VAL A 44 9.05 -17.89 -10.11
C VAL A 44 7.66 -18.16 -9.52
N PRO A 45 7.43 -17.93 -8.21
CA PRO A 45 6.14 -18.15 -7.58
C PRO A 45 5.03 -17.29 -8.19
N LYS A 46 3.85 -17.86 -8.40
CA LYS A 46 2.65 -17.11 -8.75
C LYS A 46 2.06 -16.47 -7.49
N ARG A 47 1.74 -15.17 -7.54
CA ARG A 47 1.24 -14.37 -6.42
C ARG A 47 -0.11 -13.73 -6.75
N ILE A 48 -0.85 -13.32 -5.72
CA ILE A 48 -2.04 -12.46 -5.86
C ILE A 48 -1.67 -10.97 -5.90
N SER A 49 -0.50 -10.61 -5.40
CA SER A 49 0.01 -9.24 -5.40
C SER A 49 0.91 -9.01 -6.59
N ARG A 50 0.87 -7.79 -7.12
CA ARG A 50 1.74 -7.35 -8.21
C ARG A 50 3.19 -7.22 -7.75
N PRO A 51 4.18 -7.43 -8.63
CA PRO A 51 5.58 -7.28 -8.26
C PRO A 51 5.91 -5.83 -7.92
N ILE A 52 6.79 -5.65 -6.93
CA ILE A 52 7.35 -4.35 -6.54
C ILE A 52 8.88 -4.41 -6.71
N PRO A 53 9.57 -3.28 -6.93
CA PRO A 53 11.02 -3.30 -7.17
C PRO A 53 11.83 -3.57 -5.90
N GLY A 54 11.24 -3.40 -4.72
CA GLY A 54 11.92 -3.45 -3.43
C GLY A 54 11.03 -2.86 -2.34
N ASN A 55 11.65 -2.45 -1.24
CA ASN A 55 10.98 -1.75 -0.14
C ASN A 55 11.05 -0.22 -0.25
N GLY A 56 11.65 0.33 -1.32
CA GLY A 56 11.83 1.77 -1.50
C GLY A 56 10.54 2.53 -1.87
N PRO A 57 10.55 3.88 -1.75
CA PRO A 57 9.39 4.70 -2.02
C PRO A 57 9.28 5.09 -3.51
N VAL A 58 8.08 5.52 -3.88
CA VAL A 58 7.82 6.39 -5.02
C VAL A 58 7.73 7.82 -4.49
N GLU A 59 8.36 8.81 -5.13
CA GLU A 59 8.37 10.21 -4.65
C GLU A 59 7.74 11.20 -5.66
N ASP A 60 7.56 10.77 -6.91
CA ASP A 60 6.95 11.58 -7.97
C ASP A 60 5.47 11.23 -8.14
N VAL A 61 4.57 12.13 -7.70
CA VAL A 61 3.11 11.93 -7.79
C VAL A 61 2.58 11.90 -9.22
N THR A 62 3.39 12.32 -10.20
CA THR A 62 3.05 12.29 -11.63
C THR A 62 3.48 10.99 -12.33
N SER A 63 4.28 10.15 -11.66
CA SER A 63 4.77 8.89 -12.21
C SER A 63 3.71 7.78 -12.22
N ILE A 64 3.80 6.88 -13.21
CA ILE A 64 3.00 5.64 -13.23
C ILE A 64 3.28 4.71 -12.04
N ASP A 65 4.46 4.85 -11.43
CA ASP A 65 4.86 4.08 -10.25
C ASP A 65 3.92 4.30 -9.06
N MET A 66 3.22 5.45 -9.01
CA MET A 66 2.21 5.75 -7.99
C MET A 66 1.07 4.74 -7.95
N GLN A 67 0.82 4.02 -9.05
CA GLN A 67 -0.32 3.11 -9.15
C GLN A 67 -0.14 1.85 -8.32
N CYS A 68 0.92 1.08 -8.59
CA CYS A 68 1.15 -0.22 -7.98
C CYS A 68 2.64 -0.45 -7.65
N ASN A 69 3.36 0.63 -7.36
CA ASN A 69 4.82 0.69 -7.22
C ASN A 69 5.57 0.65 -8.57
N GLY A 70 6.86 0.93 -8.51
CA GLY A 70 7.81 1.02 -9.61
C GLY A 70 9.05 1.79 -9.17
N TYR A 71 10.11 1.75 -9.95
CA TYR A 71 11.34 2.51 -9.72
C TYR A 71 11.85 3.07 -11.04
N THR A 72 11.12 4.04 -11.58
CA THR A 72 11.42 4.65 -12.89
C THR A 72 12.83 5.23 -12.93
N ALA A 73 13.33 5.78 -11.82
CA ALA A 73 14.69 6.30 -11.71
C ALA A 73 15.78 5.22 -11.91
N GLY A 74 15.49 3.96 -11.57
CA GLY A 74 16.35 2.81 -11.86
C GLY A 74 15.92 1.97 -13.06
N GLY A 75 15.03 2.50 -13.92
CA GLY A 75 14.62 1.86 -15.17
C GLY A 75 13.46 0.87 -15.06
N ILE A 76 12.88 0.66 -13.88
CA ILE A 76 11.71 -0.22 -13.70
C ILE A 76 10.45 0.65 -13.68
N LYS A 77 9.72 0.72 -14.79
CA LYS A 77 8.51 1.57 -14.87
C LYS A 77 7.26 0.78 -14.48
N GLY A 78 6.55 1.27 -13.46
CA GLY A 78 5.32 0.69 -12.94
C GLY A 78 5.49 -0.73 -12.43
N SER A 79 4.38 -1.45 -12.42
CA SER A 79 4.27 -2.85 -12.01
C SER A 79 3.45 -3.64 -13.02
N SER A 80 3.51 -4.97 -12.98
CA SER A 80 2.77 -5.86 -13.88
C SER A 80 1.61 -6.58 -13.18
N PRO A 81 0.60 -7.06 -13.91
CA PRO A 81 -0.47 -7.89 -13.34
C PRO A 81 0.07 -9.11 -12.61
N ALA A 82 -0.57 -9.47 -11.51
CA ALA A 82 -0.27 -10.68 -10.77
C ALA A 82 -1.00 -11.87 -11.41
N ALA A 83 -0.46 -13.08 -11.28
CA ALA A 83 -1.01 -14.25 -11.95
C ALA A 83 -2.29 -14.80 -11.31
N LEU A 84 -2.58 -14.47 -10.05
CA LEU A 84 -3.67 -15.06 -9.27
C LEU A 84 -4.61 -14.00 -8.69
N HIS A 85 -5.80 -14.45 -8.25
CA HIS A 85 -6.74 -13.67 -7.44
C HIS A 85 -6.99 -14.43 -6.13
N ALA A 86 -7.26 -13.70 -5.05
CA ALA A 86 -7.83 -14.29 -3.84
C ALA A 86 -9.36 -14.15 -3.86
N ASP A 87 -10.07 -15.25 -3.58
CA ASP A 87 -11.51 -15.21 -3.40
C ASP A 87 -11.84 -14.46 -2.10
N ALA A 88 -12.79 -13.53 -2.17
CA ALA A 88 -13.23 -12.74 -1.02
C ALA A 88 -14.74 -12.47 -1.08
N LYS A 89 -15.37 -12.24 0.07
CA LYS A 89 -16.76 -11.81 0.15
C LYS A 89 -16.84 -10.30 0.31
N ALA A 90 -17.76 -9.66 -0.40
CA ALA A 90 -18.12 -8.28 -0.08
C ALA A 90 -18.57 -8.21 1.40
N GLY A 91 -18.15 -7.17 2.10
CA GLY A 91 -18.35 -7.01 3.55
C GLY A 91 -17.30 -7.71 4.43
N SER A 92 -16.45 -8.58 3.88
CA SER A 92 -15.41 -9.23 4.69
C SER A 92 -14.16 -8.35 4.88
N THR A 93 -13.45 -8.63 5.97
CA THR A 93 -12.22 -7.93 6.34
C THR A 93 -11.01 -8.65 5.75
N VAL A 94 -10.10 -7.87 5.18
CA VAL A 94 -8.77 -8.30 4.76
C VAL A 94 -7.75 -7.69 5.71
N ASN A 95 -6.80 -8.49 6.17
CA ASN A 95 -5.64 -8.03 6.94
C ASN A 95 -4.40 -8.02 6.04
N LEU A 96 -3.62 -6.95 6.07
CA LEU A 96 -2.36 -6.79 5.36
C LEU A 96 -1.21 -6.66 6.36
N LYS A 97 -0.37 -7.69 6.42
CA LYS A 97 0.80 -7.71 7.29
C LYS A 97 1.98 -7.03 6.59
N TRP A 98 2.42 -5.91 7.14
CA TRP A 98 3.63 -5.23 6.70
C TRP A 98 4.86 -5.79 7.41
N THR A 99 6.00 -5.71 6.73
CA THR A 99 7.31 -5.74 7.38
C THR A 99 7.35 -4.72 8.52
N LEU A 100 8.33 -4.84 9.44
CA LEU A 100 8.51 -3.82 10.48
C LEU A 100 8.67 -2.43 9.83
N TRP A 101 7.84 -1.47 10.25
CA TRP A 101 7.85 -0.11 9.72
C TRP A 101 8.81 0.77 10.52
N PRO A 102 9.63 1.63 9.89
CA PRO A 102 10.53 2.51 10.62
C PRO A 102 9.76 3.53 11.47
N ASP A 103 10.26 3.81 12.68
CA ASP A 103 9.62 4.72 13.63
C ASP A 103 9.51 6.18 13.12
N SER A 104 10.49 6.61 12.33
CA SER A 104 10.52 7.92 11.72
C SER A 104 9.45 8.11 10.64
N HIS A 105 8.95 7.03 10.03
CA HIS A 105 8.07 7.08 8.87
C HIS A 105 6.59 7.26 9.26
N VAL A 106 6.32 8.34 9.98
CA VAL A 106 4.96 8.76 10.33
C VAL A 106 4.15 9.14 9.10
N GLY A 107 2.85 8.81 9.10
CA GLY A 107 1.95 9.22 8.05
C GLY A 107 0.64 8.44 7.96
N PRO A 108 -0.18 8.72 6.93
CA PRO A 108 -1.46 8.06 6.73
C PRO A 108 -1.32 6.66 6.15
N VAL A 109 -2.44 5.93 6.22
CA VAL A 109 -2.67 4.66 5.56
C VAL A 109 -3.94 4.77 4.73
N ILE A 110 -3.87 4.39 3.46
CA ILE A 110 -4.97 4.59 2.51
C ILE A 110 -5.16 3.32 1.66
N THR A 111 -6.40 2.92 1.47
CA THR A 111 -6.75 1.78 0.61
C THR A 111 -7.80 2.17 -0.41
N TYR A 112 -7.56 1.78 -1.66
CA TYR A 112 -8.42 1.98 -2.81
C TYR A 112 -8.78 0.64 -3.44
N MET A 113 -9.87 0.62 -4.18
CA MET A 113 -10.23 -0.46 -5.07
C MET A 113 -10.50 0.07 -6.48
N ALA A 114 -10.31 -0.77 -7.48
CA ALA A 114 -10.71 -0.55 -8.86
C ALA A 114 -11.29 -1.84 -9.42
N ARG A 115 -12.43 -1.77 -10.10
CA ARG A 115 -13.02 -2.95 -10.75
C ARG A 115 -12.22 -3.29 -12.02
N CYS A 116 -11.76 -4.53 -12.13
CA CYS A 116 -11.12 -5.06 -13.32
C CYS A 116 -12.18 -5.45 -14.38
N PRO A 117 -11.81 -5.69 -15.64
CA PRO A 117 -12.67 -6.36 -16.60
C PRO A 117 -13.20 -7.69 -16.04
N ASP A 118 -14.37 -8.12 -16.52
CA ASP A 118 -14.97 -9.39 -16.08
C ASP A 118 -14.10 -10.61 -16.45
N SER A 119 -13.14 -10.45 -17.37
CA SER A 119 -12.12 -11.45 -17.71
C SER A 119 -11.02 -11.63 -16.66
N GLY A 120 -10.86 -10.71 -15.71
CA GLY A 120 -9.85 -10.79 -14.66
C GLY A 120 -8.90 -9.58 -14.58
N CYS A 121 -8.19 -9.48 -13.45
CA CYS A 121 -7.13 -8.49 -13.20
C CYS A 121 -5.74 -8.90 -13.72
N ASP A 122 -5.54 -10.19 -14.00
CA ASP A 122 -4.26 -10.85 -14.32
C ASP A 122 -3.70 -10.48 -15.71
N THR A 123 -4.49 -9.78 -16.52
CA THR A 123 -4.06 -9.23 -17.82
C THR A 123 -4.37 -7.74 -17.95
N TRP A 124 -4.88 -7.10 -16.90
CA TRP A 124 -5.37 -5.72 -16.97
C TRP A 124 -4.41 -4.73 -16.28
N GLN A 125 -4.09 -3.62 -16.94
CA GLN A 125 -3.42 -2.48 -16.32
C GLN A 125 -4.23 -1.22 -16.61
N PRO A 126 -4.70 -0.48 -15.58
CA PRO A 126 -5.53 0.70 -15.83
C PRO A 126 -4.79 1.90 -16.41
N GLY A 127 -3.46 1.98 -16.28
CA GLY A 127 -2.69 3.12 -16.78
C GLY A 127 -3.19 4.42 -16.15
N THR A 128 -3.58 5.40 -16.95
CA THR A 128 -4.10 6.70 -16.48
C THR A 128 -5.62 6.78 -16.40
N GLN A 129 -6.33 5.64 -16.52
CA GLN A 129 -7.79 5.62 -16.44
C GLN A 129 -8.29 5.96 -15.03
N LYS A 130 -9.39 6.72 -14.96
CA LYS A 130 -10.05 7.06 -13.69
C LYS A 130 -10.93 5.89 -13.24
N VAL A 131 -10.34 4.97 -12.48
CA VAL A 131 -10.99 3.70 -12.08
C VAL A 131 -10.97 3.45 -10.57
N TRP A 132 -10.22 4.25 -9.82
CA TRP A 132 -9.95 4.02 -8.40
C TRP A 132 -10.96 4.76 -7.53
N PHE A 133 -11.56 4.06 -6.57
CA PHE A 133 -12.35 4.64 -5.49
C PHE A 133 -11.71 4.29 -4.14
N LYS A 134 -11.67 5.27 -3.24
CA LYS A 134 -11.09 5.09 -1.90
C LYS A 134 -12.07 4.32 -1.03
N ILE A 135 -11.63 3.27 -0.34
CA ILE A 135 -12.48 2.47 0.55
C ILE A 135 -12.14 2.65 2.04
N GLN A 136 -10.92 3.13 2.33
CA GLN A 136 -10.48 3.37 3.69
C GLN A 136 -9.38 4.43 3.71
N GLU A 137 -9.40 5.26 4.75
CA GLU A 137 -8.28 6.13 5.10
C GLU A 137 -8.15 6.29 6.62
N ALA A 138 -6.92 6.47 7.08
CA ALA A 138 -6.62 6.91 8.42
C ALA A 138 -5.36 7.80 8.37
N GLY A 139 -5.34 8.86 9.16
CA GLY A 139 -4.29 9.89 9.12
C GLY A 139 -3.66 10.15 10.49
N ARG A 140 -3.41 11.42 10.78
CA ARG A 140 -2.95 11.91 12.09
C ARG A 140 -4.10 11.96 13.08
N ASP A 141 -3.86 11.58 14.34
CA ASP A 141 -4.81 11.80 15.42
C ASP A 141 -4.70 13.25 15.93
N GLY A 142 -5.64 14.10 15.47
CA GLY A 142 -5.66 15.53 15.76
C GLY A 142 -4.34 16.20 15.39
N THR A 143 -3.64 16.71 16.40
CA THR A 143 -2.31 17.33 16.28
C THR A 143 -1.22 16.54 17.01
N SER A 144 -1.51 15.30 17.44
CA SER A 144 -0.58 14.46 18.21
C SER A 144 0.53 13.88 17.32
N ASN A 145 1.48 13.14 17.90
CA ASN A 145 2.46 12.38 17.12
C ASN A 145 1.98 10.96 16.78
N ASN A 146 0.71 10.65 17.03
CA ASN A 146 0.12 9.37 16.65
C ASN A 146 -0.43 9.45 15.24
N TRP A 147 -0.04 8.47 14.43
CA TRP A 147 -0.40 8.34 13.03
C TRP A 147 -0.95 6.95 12.74
N ALA A 148 -1.64 6.81 11.62
CA ALA A 148 -2.13 5.51 11.17
C ALA A 148 -1.02 4.48 10.96
N THR A 149 0.22 4.91 10.66
CA THR A 149 1.39 4.01 10.56
C THR A 149 1.98 3.62 11.93
N SER A 150 1.68 4.33 13.02
CA SER A 150 2.29 4.09 14.34
C SER A 150 2.17 2.65 14.86
N PRO A 151 1.04 1.93 14.67
CA PRO A 151 0.94 0.52 15.07
C PRO A 151 1.90 -0.41 14.32
N LEU A 152 2.28 -0.07 13.08
CA LEU A 152 3.16 -0.88 12.23
C LEU A 152 4.64 -0.81 12.67
N MET A 153 4.99 0.21 13.44
CA MET A 153 6.35 0.46 13.95
C MET A 153 6.74 -0.47 15.11
N LYS A 154 5.79 -1.28 15.61
CA LYS A 154 6.02 -2.21 16.72
C LYS A 154 6.38 -3.59 16.18
N SER A 155 7.41 -4.20 16.74
CA SER A 155 7.72 -5.62 16.45
C SER A 155 6.50 -6.49 16.76
N GLY A 156 6.19 -7.42 15.85
CA GLY A 156 4.97 -8.23 15.96
C GLY A 156 3.67 -7.48 15.64
N ASN A 157 3.72 -6.34 14.91
CA ASN A 157 2.51 -5.59 14.53
C ASN A 157 1.40 -6.48 13.95
N SER A 158 0.14 -6.10 14.14
CA SER A 158 -0.99 -6.89 13.62
C SER A 158 -1.35 -6.59 12.16
N GLY A 159 -0.52 -5.84 11.44
CA GLY A 159 -0.84 -5.36 10.09
C GLY A 159 -1.94 -4.29 10.06
N VAL A 160 -2.53 -4.10 8.88
CA VAL A 160 -3.62 -3.16 8.60
C VAL A 160 -4.86 -3.92 8.15
N ASN A 161 -5.99 -3.67 8.78
CA ASN A 161 -7.28 -4.17 8.30
C ASN A 161 -7.93 -3.19 7.33
N TYR A 162 -8.59 -3.71 6.30
CA TYR A 162 -9.62 -2.97 5.56
C TYR A 162 -10.82 -3.88 5.28
N THR A 163 -11.99 -3.29 5.11
CA THR A 163 -13.23 -4.01 4.78
C THR A 163 -13.61 -3.78 3.33
N ILE A 164 -13.89 -4.86 2.60
CA ILE A 164 -14.42 -4.76 1.23
C ILE A 164 -15.84 -4.20 1.34
N PRO A 165 -16.22 -3.11 0.64
CA PRO A 165 -17.57 -2.57 0.77
C PRO A 165 -18.64 -3.60 0.38
N GLU A 166 -19.66 -3.79 1.21
CA GLU A 166 -20.65 -4.86 1.04
C GLU A 166 -21.55 -4.67 -0.21
N CYS A 167 -21.78 -3.42 -0.60
CA CYS A 167 -22.74 -3.06 -1.64
C CYS A 167 -22.18 -3.13 -3.07
N ILE A 168 -20.88 -3.38 -3.27
CA ILE A 168 -20.27 -3.37 -4.61
C ILE A 168 -20.65 -4.60 -5.42
N LYS A 169 -20.73 -4.44 -6.74
CA LYS A 169 -21.00 -5.55 -7.66
C LYS A 169 -19.95 -6.66 -7.54
N PRO A 170 -20.33 -7.96 -7.48
CA PRO A 170 -19.39 -9.08 -7.57
C PRO A 170 -18.51 -9.01 -8.82
N GLY A 171 -17.27 -9.49 -8.75
CA GLY A 171 -16.34 -9.53 -9.87
C GLY A 171 -14.88 -9.39 -9.45
N TYR A 172 -14.02 -9.13 -10.42
CA TYR A 172 -12.59 -8.97 -10.18
C TYR A 172 -12.26 -7.54 -9.79
N TYR A 173 -11.43 -7.38 -8.75
CA TYR A 173 -11.00 -6.09 -8.26
C TYR A 173 -9.50 -6.06 -8.02
N LEU A 174 -8.90 -4.94 -8.40
CA LEU A 174 -7.55 -4.57 -7.99
C LEU A 174 -7.68 -3.70 -6.74
N VAL A 175 -6.97 -4.07 -5.69
CA VAL A 175 -6.84 -3.27 -4.47
C VAL A 175 -5.49 -2.58 -4.52
N ARG A 176 -5.46 -1.27 -4.25
CA ARG A 176 -4.24 -0.49 -4.07
C ARG A 176 -4.18 -0.04 -2.62
N HIS A 177 -3.18 -0.50 -1.89
CA HIS A 177 -2.95 -0.12 -0.50
C HIS A 177 -1.63 0.63 -0.40
N GLU A 178 -1.58 1.69 0.41
CA GLU A 178 -0.35 2.46 0.60
C GLU A 178 -0.19 3.00 2.02
N LEU A 179 1.08 3.19 2.37
CA LEU A 179 1.52 4.12 3.41
C LEU A 179 2.15 5.33 2.73
N ILE A 180 2.02 6.51 3.32
CA ILE A 180 2.72 7.72 2.87
C ILE A 180 3.60 8.18 4.02
N ALA A 181 4.92 8.05 3.92
CA ALA A 181 5.84 8.56 4.95
C ALA A 181 6.08 10.06 4.74
N LEU A 182 5.90 10.83 5.81
CA LEU A 182 5.91 12.30 5.77
C LEU A 182 7.13 12.94 6.44
N HIS A 183 8.08 12.13 6.94
CA HIS A 183 9.24 12.62 7.70
C HIS A 183 10.10 13.65 6.93
N SER A 184 10.10 13.58 5.60
CA SER A 184 10.81 14.52 4.71
C SER A 184 9.87 15.39 3.87
N ALA A 185 8.58 15.46 4.21
CA ALA A 185 7.55 16.06 3.35
C ALA A 185 7.35 17.57 3.50
N SER A 186 8.24 18.29 4.19
CA SER A 186 8.10 19.76 4.38
C SER A 186 8.23 20.56 3.06
N GLY A 187 8.70 19.92 2.00
CA GLY A 187 8.68 20.41 0.62
C GLY A 187 8.39 19.26 -0.37
N TYR A 188 8.30 19.60 -1.65
CA TYR A 188 8.12 18.62 -2.72
C TYR A 188 9.25 18.72 -3.77
N PRO A 189 9.84 17.59 -4.22
CA PRO A 189 9.64 16.22 -3.72
C PRO A 189 10.03 16.07 -2.23
N GLY A 190 9.45 15.08 -1.54
CA GLY A 190 9.74 14.86 -0.12
C GLY A 190 8.84 13.82 0.56
N ALA A 191 7.54 13.80 0.25
CA ALA A 191 6.67 12.70 0.66
C ALA A 191 7.06 11.40 -0.04
N GLN A 192 7.07 10.31 0.71
CA GLN A 192 7.48 8.99 0.24
C GLN A 192 6.28 8.04 0.24
N PHE A 193 5.88 7.59 -0.94
CA PHE A 193 4.70 6.76 -1.15
C PHE A 193 5.10 5.30 -1.29
N TYR A 194 4.40 4.41 -0.60
CA TYR A 194 4.65 2.96 -0.64
C TYR A 194 3.39 2.23 -1.14
N PRO A 195 2.99 2.43 -2.41
CA PRO A 195 1.86 1.71 -2.97
C PRO A 195 2.22 0.24 -3.20
N GLY A 196 1.24 -0.63 -3.01
CA GLY A 196 1.26 -2.02 -3.42
C GLY A 196 -0.13 -2.44 -3.87
N CYS A 197 -0.19 -3.37 -4.82
CA CYS A 197 -1.47 -3.84 -5.36
C CYS A 197 -1.65 -5.35 -5.24
N HIS A 198 -2.88 -5.77 -4.94
CA HIS A 198 -3.28 -7.17 -4.95
C HIS A 198 -4.66 -7.39 -5.55
N GLN A 199 -4.88 -8.61 -6.04
CA GLN A 199 -6.00 -8.94 -6.89
C GLN A 199 -7.00 -9.82 -6.12
N LEU A 200 -8.27 -9.42 -6.16
CA LEU A 200 -9.37 -10.13 -5.53
C LEU A 200 -10.39 -10.58 -6.57
N LYS A 201 -11.06 -11.69 -6.28
CA LYS A 201 -12.33 -12.08 -6.89
C LYS A 201 -13.42 -11.97 -5.81
N VAL A 202 -14.19 -10.89 -5.90
CA VAL A 202 -15.21 -10.54 -4.91
C VAL A 202 -16.53 -11.19 -5.26
N SER A 203 -17.10 -11.92 -4.31
CA SER A 203 -18.45 -12.48 -4.34
C SER A 203 -19.41 -11.65 -3.47
N GLY A 204 -20.73 -11.83 -3.64
CA GLY A 204 -21.74 -11.12 -2.86
C GLY A 204 -23.03 -10.88 -3.66
N SER A 205 -23.91 -10.03 -3.13
CA SER A 205 -25.18 -9.64 -3.74
C SER A 205 -25.27 -8.15 -4.08
N GLY A 206 -24.23 -7.39 -3.78
CA GLY A 206 -24.17 -5.96 -4.09
C GLY A 206 -24.33 -5.66 -5.58
N SER A 207 -24.77 -4.45 -5.90
CA SER A 207 -25.01 -3.98 -7.27
C SER A 207 -24.44 -2.58 -7.53
N THR A 208 -23.86 -1.95 -6.51
CA THR A 208 -23.36 -0.58 -6.58
C THR A 208 -22.12 -0.51 -7.46
N THR A 209 -22.12 0.47 -8.35
CA THR A 209 -20.94 0.88 -9.10
C THR A 209 -20.42 2.18 -8.48
N PRO A 210 -19.21 2.19 -7.90
CA PRO A 210 -18.63 3.38 -7.29
C PRO A 210 -18.50 4.54 -8.28
N SER A 211 -18.72 5.76 -7.79
CA SER A 211 -18.56 7.01 -8.52
C SER A 211 -17.38 7.83 -7.98
N ASN A 212 -17.12 9.02 -8.54
CA ASN A 212 -16.00 9.89 -8.15
C ASN A 212 -14.62 9.24 -8.28
N LEU A 213 -14.45 8.48 -9.37
CA LEU A 213 -13.24 7.71 -9.63
C LEU A 213 -12.05 8.63 -9.97
N VAL A 214 -10.88 8.25 -9.47
CA VAL A 214 -9.60 8.94 -9.73
C VAL A 214 -8.63 8.01 -10.45
N ALA A 215 -7.53 8.59 -10.95
CA ALA A 215 -6.43 7.86 -11.59
C ALA A 215 -5.17 7.96 -10.74
N PHE A 216 -4.30 6.96 -10.84
CA PHE A 216 -2.92 7.03 -10.34
C PHE A 216 -1.99 6.82 -11.54
N PRO A 217 -1.24 7.83 -11.98
CA PRO A 217 -1.12 9.20 -11.41
C PRO A 217 -2.38 10.06 -11.64
N GLY A 218 -2.51 11.13 -10.84
CA GLY A 218 -3.55 12.16 -11.00
C GLY A 218 -4.46 12.39 -9.77
N ALA A 219 -4.55 11.43 -8.86
CA ALA A 219 -5.32 11.58 -7.62
C ALA A 219 -4.64 12.49 -6.59
N TYR A 220 -3.31 12.60 -6.65
CA TYR A 220 -2.47 13.40 -5.77
C TYR A 220 -1.77 14.48 -6.57
N ALA A 221 -1.63 15.66 -5.97
CA ALA A 221 -0.84 16.78 -6.47
C ALA A 221 0.28 17.12 -5.48
N SER A 222 1.41 17.62 -5.99
CA SER A 222 2.52 18.07 -5.15
C SER A 222 2.11 19.15 -4.15
N THR A 223 1.14 19.98 -4.52
CA THR A 223 0.58 21.07 -3.71
C THR A 223 -0.51 20.63 -2.74
N ASP A 224 -0.89 19.35 -2.72
CA ASP A 224 -1.87 18.87 -1.75
C ASP A 224 -1.34 19.07 -0.33
N PRO A 225 -2.13 19.59 0.62
CA PRO A 225 -1.67 19.87 1.98
C PRO A 225 -1.33 18.60 2.78
N GLY A 226 -1.69 17.42 2.27
CA GLY A 226 -1.28 16.12 2.80
C GLY A 226 -0.03 15.54 2.15
N VAL A 227 0.42 16.11 1.03
CA VAL A 227 1.62 15.69 0.28
C VAL A 227 2.80 16.60 0.63
N THR A 228 2.61 17.91 0.59
CA THR A 228 3.58 18.86 1.16
C THR A 228 3.11 19.23 2.56
N TYR A 229 3.74 18.65 3.58
CA TYR A 229 3.32 18.73 4.98
C TYR A 229 4.51 18.62 5.95
N ASN A 230 4.52 19.45 7.00
CA ASN A 230 5.51 19.35 8.07
C ASN A 230 4.95 18.56 9.27
N PRO A 231 5.34 17.28 9.47
CA PRO A 231 4.80 16.46 10.56
C PRO A 231 5.30 16.86 11.95
N TYR A 232 6.32 17.70 12.04
CA TYR A 232 6.94 18.13 13.29
C TYR A 232 6.23 19.32 13.95
N GLN A 233 5.27 19.92 13.25
CA GLN A 233 4.39 20.96 13.80
C GLN A 233 3.09 20.37 14.34
N ALA A 234 2.52 20.99 15.37
CA ALA A 234 1.24 20.58 15.95
C ALA A 234 0.05 21.06 15.10
N THR A 235 -0.04 20.59 13.85
CA THR A 235 -1.12 20.92 12.92
C THR A 235 -1.94 19.67 12.58
N THR A 236 -3.20 19.86 12.21
CA THR A 236 -4.05 18.78 11.72
C THR A 236 -3.57 18.31 10.34
N TYR A 237 -3.86 17.06 9.99
CA TYR A 237 -3.50 16.47 8.71
C TYR A 237 -4.72 16.27 7.81
N LYS A 238 -4.65 16.76 6.56
CA LYS A 238 -5.66 16.49 5.53
C LYS A 238 -5.16 15.35 4.63
N ILE A 239 -5.82 14.20 4.70
CA ILE A 239 -5.47 13.03 3.92
C ILE A 239 -5.68 13.33 2.41
N PRO A 240 -4.72 13.02 1.53
CA PRO A 240 -4.82 13.29 0.10
C PRO A 240 -5.80 12.34 -0.62
N GLY A 241 -6.22 12.70 -1.84
CA GLY A 241 -7.11 11.91 -2.68
C GLY A 241 -8.61 12.20 -2.48
N PRO A 242 -9.49 11.42 -3.16
CA PRO A 242 -10.94 11.63 -3.11
C PRO A 242 -11.53 11.26 -1.75
N ALA A 243 -12.81 11.57 -1.54
CA ALA A 243 -13.53 11.10 -0.35
C ALA A 243 -13.65 9.56 -0.33
N VAL A 244 -13.76 8.99 0.87
CA VAL A 244 -14.04 7.55 1.06
C VAL A 244 -15.42 7.22 0.47
N PHE A 245 -15.45 6.21 -0.39
CA PHE A 245 -16.67 5.61 -0.91
C PHE A 245 -17.49 5.02 0.24
N LYS A 246 -18.80 5.25 0.19
CA LYS A 246 -19.75 4.70 1.14
C LYS A 246 -20.85 3.97 0.38
N CYS A 247 -21.17 2.78 0.87
CA CYS A 247 -22.52 2.27 0.77
C CYS A 247 -23.43 3.23 1.58
#